data_AF-A0A377LR60-F1
#
_entry.id   AF-A0A377LR60-F1
#
_cell.length_a   1.000
_cell.length_b   1.000
_cell.length_c   1.000
_cell.angle_alpha   90.00
_cell.angle_beta   90.00
_cell.angle_gamma   90.00
#
_symmetry.space_group_name_H-M   'P 1'
#
loop_
_entity.id
_entity.type
_entity.pdbx_description
1 polymer ?
#
loop_
_entity_poly.entity_id
_entity_poly.type
_entity_poly.pdbx_seq_one_letter_code
_entity_poly.pdbx_strand_id
1 'polypeptide(L)'
;MRGELVENSVVRFYRTTANDGKVYNVQYFSLPVILAIGYRVRSTRGTQFRQWATQTLQEYLVKGFVMDDERLKNPPVGSSAVPDYFDEMLERIRDIRASERRVYLRVREIFALAADYQPSLKETT
;
A
#
# COMPACT_ATOMS: atom_id res chain seq x y z
N MET A 1 23.68 -16.44 20.41
CA MET A 1 23.02 -15.38 21.20
C MET A 1 23.59 -14.03 20.79
N ARG A 2 22.75 -13.11 20.29
CA ARG A 2 22.83 -11.66 20.54
C ARG A 2 21.82 -10.90 19.66
N GLY A 3 20.75 -10.43 20.28
CA GLY A 3 20.49 -8.99 20.31
C GLY A 3 19.59 -8.31 19.27
N GLU A 4 18.87 -8.99 18.37
CA GLU A 4 18.09 -8.22 17.38
C GLU A 4 16.76 -7.65 17.91
N LEU A 5 16.05 -8.30 18.83
CA LEU A 5 14.79 -7.74 19.36
C LEU A 5 14.54 -8.14 20.82
N VAL A 6 14.18 -7.16 21.65
CA VAL A 6 13.82 -7.34 23.07
C VAL A 6 12.41 -7.93 23.15
N GLU A 7 12.29 -9.17 23.60
CA GLU A 7 11.07 -10.00 23.58
C GLU A 7 9.81 -9.31 24.18
N ASN A 8 9.99 -8.45 25.19
CA ASN A 8 8.91 -7.69 25.84
C ASN A 8 8.40 -6.44 25.08
N SER A 9 9.04 -6.07 23.95
CA SER A 9 8.67 -4.89 23.16
C SER A 9 7.81 -5.22 21.94
N VAL A 10 7.63 -6.51 21.62
CA VAL A 10 7.28 -6.93 20.26
C VAL A 10 6.11 -7.91 20.20
N VAL A 11 5.67 -8.37 21.37
CA VAL A 11 4.55 -9.31 21.53
C VAL A 11 3.51 -8.69 22.45
N ARG A 12 2.25 -8.62 22.00
CA ARG A 12 1.12 -8.20 22.84
C ARG A 12 0.21 -9.42 23.05
N PHE A 13 -0.02 -9.78 24.31
CA PHE A 13 -0.94 -10.86 24.67
C PHE A 13 -2.36 -10.29 24.77
N TYR A 14 -3.27 -10.72 23.91
CA TYR A 14 -4.70 -10.48 24.11
C TYR A 14 -5.35 -11.76 24.64
N ARG A 15 -6.21 -11.60 25.65
CA ARG A 15 -7.07 -12.67 26.13
C ARG A 15 -8.33 -12.68 25.26
N THR A 16 -8.48 -13.72 24.45
CA THR A 16 -9.72 -13.95 23.71
C THR A 16 -10.42 -15.13 24.34
N THR A 17 -11.62 -14.90 24.88
CA THR A 17 -12.49 -15.96 25.37
C THR A 17 -13.22 -16.55 24.16
N ALA A 18 -12.98 -17.82 23.85
CA ALA A 18 -13.76 -18.49 22.82
C ALA A 18 -15.11 -18.97 23.39
N ASN A 19 -16.03 -19.37 22.50
CA ASN A 19 -17.40 -19.77 22.84
C ASN A 19 -17.48 -21.05 23.71
N ASP A 20 -16.33 -21.68 23.99
CA ASP A 20 -16.15 -22.84 24.88
C ASP A 20 -15.75 -22.44 26.32
N GLY A 21 -15.70 -21.14 26.63
CA GLY A 21 -15.31 -20.61 27.95
C GLY A 21 -13.81 -20.69 28.25
N LYS A 22 -12.97 -21.12 27.29
CA LYS A 22 -11.52 -21.21 27.47
C LYS A 22 -10.84 -19.92 27.04
N VAL A 23 -9.91 -19.47 27.88
CA VAL A 23 -9.07 -18.31 27.61
C VAL A 23 -7.86 -18.77 26.82
N TYR A 24 -7.76 -18.36 25.55
CA TYR A 24 -6.58 -18.61 24.75
C TYR A 24 -5.66 -17.38 24.82
N ASN A 25 -4.38 -17.61 25.15
CA ASN A 25 -3.36 -16.59 25.00
C ASN A 25 -2.98 -16.50 23.53
N VAL A 26 -3.56 -15.55 22.81
CA VAL A 26 -3.19 -15.27 21.42
C VAL A 26 -2.02 -14.30 21.42
N GLN A 27 -0.88 -14.77 20.91
CA GLN A 27 0.32 -13.95 20.75
C GLN A 27 0.21 -13.13 19.46
N TYR A 28 0.24 -11.81 19.57
CA TYR A 28 0.35 -10.92 18.43
C TYR A 28 1.81 -10.54 18.24
N PHE A 29 2.37 -10.85 17.07
CA PHE A 29 3.75 -10.52 16.71
C PHE A 29 3.81 -9.25 15.88
N SER A 30 4.82 -8.42 16.10
CA SER A 30 5.08 -7.27 15.22
C SER A 30 5.54 -7.70 13.82
N LEU A 31 5.40 -6.78 12.86
CA LEU A 31 5.89 -6.97 11.49
C LEU A 31 7.39 -7.33 11.43
N PRO A 32 8.32 -6.65 12.13
CA PRO A 32 9.73 -7.06 12.17
C PRO A 32 9.96 -8.53 12.55
N VAL A 33 9.22 -9.05 13.53
CA VAL A 33 9.33 -10.45 13.96
C VAL A 33 8.78 -11.39 12.90
N ILE A 34 7.64 -11.06 12.31
CA ILE A 34 7.05 -11.85 11.21
C ILE A 34 8.02 -11.93 10.03
N LEU A 35 8.67 -10.82 9.66
CA LEU A 35 9.67 -10.79 8.60
C LEU A 35 10.90 -11.65 8.95
N ALA A 36 11.46 -11.49 10.15
CA ALA A 36 12.64 -12.22 10.60
C ALA A 36 12.41 -13.75 10.66
N ILE A 37 11.25 -14.17 11.16
CA ILE A 37 10.87 -15.58 11.28
C ILE A 37 10.46 -16.15 9.92
N GLY A 38 9.70 -15.40 9.12
CA GLY A 38 9.16 -15.84 7.83
C GLY A 38 10.25 -16.27 6.84
N TYR A 39 11.40 -15.59 6.85
CA TYR A 39 12.55 -15.96 6.01
C TYR A 39 13.36 -17.15 6.55
N ARG A 40 13.42 -17.35 7.87
CA ARG A 40 14.28 -18.38 8.50
C ARG A 40 13.59 -19.74 8.70
N VAL A 41 12.26 -19.77 8.86
CA VAL A 41 11.54 -21.00 9.24
C VAL A 41 11.24 -21.91 8.04
N ARG A 42 11.51 -23.21 8.20
CA ARG A 42 11.20 -24.29 7.24
C ARG A 42 9.83 -24.93 7.54
N SER A 43 8.77 -24.13 7.52
CA SER A 43 7.38 -24.61 7.67
C SER A 43 6.57 -24.33 6.40
N THR A 44 5.41 -24.99 6.26
CA THR A 44 4.48 -24.75 5.14
C THR A 44 4.08 -23.27 5.06
N ARG A 45 3.79 -22.63 6.20
CA ARG A 45 3.50 -21.19 6.28
C ARG A 45 4.72 -20.33 5.90
N GLY A 46 5.93 -20.73 6.31
CA GLY A 46 7.17 -20.05 5.89
C GLY A 46 7.40 -20.13 4.38
N THR A 47 7.07 -21.26 3.75
CA THR A 47 7.12 -21.41 2.29
C THR A 47 6.11 -20.50 1.59
N GLN A 48 4.85 -20.46 2.07
CA GLN A 48 3.83 -19.54 1.56
C GLN A 48 4.27 -18.08 1.67
N PHE A 49 4.82 -17.68 2.83
CA PHE A 49 5.35 -16.33 3.03
C PHE A 49 6.45 -15.99 2.03
N ARG A 50 7.40 -16.90 1.78
CA ARG A 50 8.48 -16.67 0.80
C ARG A 50 7.97 -16.59 -0.63
N GLN A 51 6.97 -17.41 -1.00
CA GLN A 51 6.34 -17.33 -2.32
C GLN A 51 5.67 -15.96 -2.51
N TRP A 52 4.86 -15.54 -1.53
CA TRP A 52 4.23 -14.22 -1.53
C TRP A 52 5.27 -13.10 -1.60
N ALA A 53 6.28 -13.12 -0.74
CA ALA A 53 7.31 -12.08 -0.69
C ALA A 53 8.11 -12.00 -2.00
N THR A 54 8.44 -13.15 -2.60
CA THR A 54 9.12 -13.20 -3.91
C THR A 54 8.26 -12.56 -4.99
N GLN A 55 6.97 -12.90 -5.04
CA GLN A 55 6.03 -12.34 -6.02
C GLN A 55 5.90 -10.82 -5.85
N THR A 56 5.71 -10.35 -4.62
CA THR A 56 5.59 -8.92 -4.31
C THR A 56 6.85 -8.14 -4.66
N LEU A 57 8.04 -8.67 -4.32
CA LEU A 57 9.31 -8.03 -4.66
C LEU A 57 9.55 -8.02 -6.17
N GLN A 58 9.23 -9.12 -6.87
CA GLN A 58 9.35 -9.17 -8.32
C GLN A 58 8.45 -8.14 -9.00
N GLU A 59 7.20 -8.01 -8.55
CA GLU A 59 6.28 -6.99 -9.06
C GLU A 59 6.84 -5.58 -8.85
N TYR A 60 7.34 -5.29 -7.66
CA TYR A 60 7.98 -4.01 -7.36
C TYR A 60 9.17 -3.72 -8.28
N LEU A 61 10.05 -4.70 -8.49
CA LEU A 61 11.23 -4.54 -9.33
C LEU A 61 10.91 -4.32 -10.80
N VAL A 62 9.83 -4.95 -11.31
CA VAL A 62 9.43 -4.82 -12.71
C VAL A 62 8.60 -3.57 -12.97
N LYS A 63 7.64 -3.26 -12.09
CA LYS A 63 6.67 -2.15 -12.29
C LYS A 63 7.05 -0.86 -11.57
N GLY A 64 7.89 -0.93 -10.54
CA GLY A 64 8.22 0.18 -9.65
C GLY A 64 7.21 0.41 -8.51
N PHE A 65 6.16 -0.41 -8.40
CA PHE A 65 5.15 -0.32 -7.34
C PHE A 65 4.50 -1.69 -7.06
N VAL A 66 3.82 -1.79 -5.92
CA VAL A 66 2.98 -2.94 -5.52
C VAL A 66 1.63 -2.39 -5.09
N MET A 67 0.55 -3.09 -5.44
CA MET A 67 -0.81 -2.68 -5.10
C MET A 67 -1.61 -3.88 -4.56
N ASP A 68 -2.42 -3.63 -3.53
CA ASP A 68 -3.39 -4.59 -2.99
C ASP A 68 -4.79 -4.11 -3.41
N ASP A 69 -5.17 -4.43 -4.65
CA ASP A 69 -6.41 -3.93 -5.27
C ASP A 69 -7.66 -4.29 -4.45
N GLU A 70 -7.72 -5.49 -3.89
CA GLU A 70 -8.86 -5.94 -3.12
C GLU A 70 -9.01 -5.15 -1.81
N ARG A 71 -7.90 -4.83 -1.14
CA ARG A 71 -7.94 -3.95 0.04
C ARG A 71 -8.33 -2.52 -0.32
N LEU A 72 -7.87 -2.00 -1.45
CA LEU A 72 -8.20 -0.63 -1.88
C LEU A 72 -9.67 -0.51 -2.35
N LYS A 73 -10.24 -1.55 -2.95
CA LYS A 73 -11.66 -1.60 -3.31
C LYS A 73 -12.59 -1.72 -2.10
N ASN A 74 -12.10 -2.36 -1.03
CA ASN A 74 -12.86 -2.64 0.17
C ASN A 74 -12.24 -1.88 1.36
N PRO A 75 -12.34 -0.54 1.40
CA PRO A 75 -11.75 0.24 2.47
C PRO A 75 -12.31 -0.21 3.83
N PRO A 76 -11.49 -0.18 4.90
CA PRO A 76 -11.94 -0.56 6.22
C PRO A 76 -13.14 0.28 6.67
N VAL A 77 -14.34 -0.31 6.67
CA VAL A 77 -15.57 0.32 7.18
C VAL A 77 -15.67 0.11 8.69
N GLY A 78 -15.79 1.19 9.47
CA GLY A 78 -16.03 1.15 10.93
C GLY A 78 -14.76 1.13 11.79
N SER A 79 -14.79 0.44 12.93
CA SER A 79 -13.72 0.35 13.95
C SER A 79 -12.53 -0.52 13.55
N SER A 80 -12.22 -0.62 12.25
CA SER A 80 -11.04 -1.35 11.78
C SER A 80 -9.78 -0.64 12.25
N ALA A 81 -8.90 -1.38 12.93
CA ALA A 81 -7.64 -0.87 13.47
C ALA A 81 -6.58 -0.59 12.38
N VAL A 82 -6.89 -0.85 11.11
CA VAL A 82 -5.97 -0.67 9.98
C VAL A 82 -6.26 0.69 9.33
N PRO A 83 -5.29 1.62 9.30
CA PRO A 83 -5.47 2.90 8.63
C PRO A 83 -5.69 2.71 7.12
N ASP A 84 -6.59 3.51 6.56
CA ASP A 84 -6.76 3.64 5.12
C ASP A 84 -5.73 4.63 4.56
N TYR A 85 -4.93 4.20 3.58
CA TYR A 85 -3.88 4.99 2.94
C TYR A 85 -4.24 5.40 1.51
N PHE A 86 -5.50 5.25 1.11
CA PHE A 86 -5.95 5.58 -0.24
C PHE A 86 -5.69 7.04 -0.61
N ASP A 87 -5.97 7.98 0.30
CA ASP A 87 -5.73 9.42 0.07
C ASP A 87 -4.25 9.75 -0.10
N GLU A 88 -3.37 9.16 0.71
CA GLU A 88 -1.91 9.33 0.57
C GLU A 88 -1.41 8.80 -0.78
N MET A 89 -1.95 7.66 -1.23
CA MET A 89 -1.64 7.11 -2.55
C MET A 89 -2.06 8.08 -3.67
N LEU A 90 -3.26 8.65 -3.59
CA LEU A 90 -3.73 9.65 -4.55
C LEU A 90 -2.84 10.89 -4.57
N GLU A 91 -2.40 11.36 -3.42
CA GLU A 91 -1.49 12.51 -3.31
C GLU A 91 -0.15 12.22 -3.98
N ARG A 92 0.47 11.06 -3.72
CA ARG A 92 1.71 10.64 -4.39
C ARG A 92 1.55 10.56 -5.91
N ILE A 93 0.43 10.03 -6.40
CA ILE A 93 0.14 9.99 -7.85
C ILE A 93 0.02 11.40 -8.42
N ARG A 94 -0.64 12.33 -7.72
CA ARG A 94 -0.76 13.73 -8.13
C ARG A 94 0.60 14.41 -8.19
N ASP A 95 1.45 14.20 -7.19
CA ASP A 95 2.80 14.74 -7.14
C ASP A 95 3.68 14.21 -8.29
N ILE A 96 3.67 12.89 -8.52
CA ILE A 96 4.36 12.26 -9.68
C ILE A 96 3.89 12.90 -10.99
N ARG A 97 2.57 13.05 -11.19
CA ARG A 97 2.00 13.68 -12.39
C ARG A 97 2.37 15.16 -12.53
N ALA A 98 2.46 15.89 -11.42
CA ALA A 98 2.87 17.29 -11.41
C ALA A 98 4.38 17.46 -11.69
N SER A 99 5.20 16.50 -11.24
CA SER A 99 6.64 16.47 -11.47
C SER A 99 7.01 16.13 -12.93
N GLU A 100 6.18 15.35 -13.61
CA GLU A 100 6.38 15.04 -15.02
C GLU A 100 6.10 16.29 -15.88
N ARG A 101 7.17 16.82 -16.46
CA ARG A 101 7.30 17.74 -17.61
C ARG A 101 6.13 17.75 -18.61
N ARG A 102 5.37 16.66 -18.72
CA ARG A 102 4.15 16.47 -19.52
C ARG A 102 2.97 17.35 -19.12
N VAL A 103 2.75 17.71 -17.85
CA VAL A 103 1.69 18.70 -17.52
C VAL A 103 2.07 20.06 -18.07
N TYR A 104 3.32 20.48 -17.89
CA TYR A 104 3.83 21.73 -18.46
C TYR A 104 3.84 21.70 -20.00
N LEU A 105 4.18 20.57 -20.62
CA LEU A 105 4.12 20.39 -22.07
C LEU A 105 2.67 20.38 -22.60
N ARG A 106 1.73 19.70 -21.93
CA ARG A 106 0.30 19.71 -22.29
C ARG A 106 -0.32 21.07 -22.13
N VAL A 107 -0.03 21.77 -21.03
CA VAL A 107 -0.48 23.15 -20.81
C VAL A 107 0.11 24.06 -21.89
N ARG A 108 1.41 23.95 -22.21
CA ARG A 108 2.03 24.68 -23.31
C ARG A 108 1.44 24.35 -24.68
N GLU A 109 1.13 23.09 -24.98
CA GLU A 109 0.48 22.66 -26.22
C GLU A 109 -0.93 23.23 -26.33
N ILE A 110 -1.71 23.23 -25.24
CA ILE A 110 -3.04 23.85 -25.20
C ILE A 110 -2.95 25.35 -25.44
N PHE A 111 -1.99 26.04 -24.83
CA PHE A 111 -1.76 27.47 -25.06
C PHE A 111 -1.25 27.77 -26.48
N ALA A 112 -0.41 26.91 -27.07
CA ALA A 112 0.03 27.06 -28.44
C ALA A 112 -1.13 26.87 -29.45
N LEU A 113 -1.99 25.86 -29.22
CA LEU A 113 -3.18 25.63 -30.03
C LEU A 113 -4.21 26.77 -29.89
N ALA A 114 -4.32 27.36 -28.70
CA ALA A 114 -5.19 28.51 -28.44
C ALA A 114 -4.61 29.84 -28.96
N ALA A 115 -3.31 29.94 -29.21
CA ALA A 115 -2.70 31.15 -29.78
C ALA A 115 -3.06 31.35 -31.26
N ASP A 116 -3.32 30.26 -31.99
CA ASP A 116 -3.85 30.28 -33.36
C ASP A 116 -5.38 30.38 -33.40
N TYR A 117 -6.03 30.66 -32.26
CA TYR A 117 -7.46 30.89 -32.20
C TYR A 117 -7.80 32.26 -32.84
N GLN A 118 -8.23 32.24 -34.10
CA GLN A 118 -8.90 33.38 -34.71
C GLN A 118 -10.39 33.34 -34.30
N PRO A 119 -10.91 34.34 -33.55
CA PRO A 119 -12.33 34.46 -33.29
C PRO A 119 -13.03 34.94 -34.56
N SER A 120 -13.26 34.04 -35.52
CA SER A 120 -14.15 34.28 -36.64
C SER A 120 -15.22 33.19 -36.67
N LEU A 121 -16.37 33.47 -36.08
CA LEU A 121 -17.68 33.36 -36.76
C LEU A 121 -18.81 33.86 -35.86
N LYS A 122 -19.57 34.79 -36.44
CA LYS A 122 -20.94 35.15 -36.06
C LYS A 122 -21.85 33.95 -36.37
N GLU A 123 -22.14 33.06 -35.42
CA GLU A 123 -23.40 32.29 -35.39
C GLU A 123 -23.71 31.88 -33.94
N THR A 124 -24.37 32.79 -33.22
CA THR A 124 -25.24 32.41 -32.11
C THR A 124 -26.43 33.35 -32.19
N THR A 125 -27.34 33.02 -33.10
CA THR A 125 -28.74 33.50 -33.10
C THR A 125 -29.61 32.25 -33.12
#